data_AF-A0A225DG60-F1
#
_entry.id   AF-A0A225DG60-F1
#
_cell.length_a   1.000
_cell.length_b   1.000
_cell.length_c   1.000
_cell.angle_alpha   90.00
_cell.angle_beta   90.00
_cell.angle_gamma   90.00
#
_symmetry.space_group_name_H-M   'P 1'
#
loop_
_entity.id
_entity.type
_entity.pdbx_description
1 polymer ?
#
loop_
_entity_poly.entity_id
_entity_poly.type
_entity_poly.pdbx_seq_one_letter_code
_entity_poly.pdbx_strand_id
1 'polypeptide(L)'
;MPLLAQGEDGKLRAAATQDLSNPGTAAARIELGERWWDLAAELDAGEKVEAQLRAYHWYQQGVVELNGLELVRVEKRLAELAKISEQKLVRAGMGWAVIVIFRSAEPTIWNTTTNRGANMFAIPLLRVPNSIRYLRLTEVAKRRSVIIEMTKDRLHKLTAQDGFGWNGTNENVYRAHHLGVFDLATAHSPKGSIAIRTIHPTGNDFRGWGFGHKTHTNDGQSYSWMDQIPDKAVFEVAVKAAPLAPAELSLLLKRKKD
;
A
#
# COMPACT_ATOMS: atom_id res chain seq x y z
N MET A 1 -12.61 -19.76 -10.10
CA MET A 1 -13.01 -20.64 -8.99
C MET A 1 -14.30 -21.41 -9.25
N PRO A 2 -15.44 -20.80 -9.70
CA PRO A 2 -16.68 -21.56 -9.92
C PRO A 2 -16.54 -22.77 -10.87
N LEU A 3 -15.74 -22.63 -11.93
CA LEU A 3 -15.51 -23.72 -12.89
C LEU A 3 -14.62 -24.85 -12.33
N LEU A 4 -13.68 -24.55 -11.43
CA LEU A 4 -12.86 -25.58 -10.77
C LEU A 4 -13.65 -26.37 -9.73
N ALA A 5 -14.59 -25.71 -9.04
CA ALA A 5 -15.52 -26.37 -8.12
C ALA A 5 -16.52 -27.31 -8.83
N GLN A 6 -16.65 -27.19 -10.15
CA GLN A 6 -17.45 -28.07 -11.01
C GLN A 6 -16.59 -29.09 -11.77
N GLY A 7 -15.27 -29.05 -11.63
CA GLY A 7 -14.34 -29.92 -12.33
C GLY A 7 -14.33 -31.35 -11.79
N GLU A 8 -13.75 -32.27 -12.56
CA GLU A 8 -13.68 -33.70 -12.22
C GLU A 8 -12.50 -34.04 -11.29
N ASP A 9 -11.46 -33.19 -11.24
CA ASP A 9 -10.35 -33.37 -10.30
C ASP A 9 -10.82 -33.17 -8.86
N GLY A 10 -10.84 -34.26 -8.09
CA GLY A 10 -11.34 -34.27 -6.73
C GLY A 10 -10.60 -33.34 -5.77
N LYS A 11 -9.28 -33.15 -5.96
CA LYS A 11 -8.47 -32.31 -5.07
C LYS A 11 -8.66 -30.82 -5.39
N LEU A 12 -8.61 -30.45 -6.67
CA LEU A 12 -8.88 -29.07 -7.13
C LEU A 12 -10.32 -28.65 -6.80
N ARG A 13 -11.29 -29.55 -7.00
CA ARG A 13 -12.69 -29.30 -6.64
C ARG A 13 -12.86 -29.05 -5.15
N ALA A 14 -12.22 -29.86 -4.30
CA ALA A 14 -12.30 -29.69 -2.84
C ALA A 14 -11.70 -28.35 -2.39
N ALA A 15 -10.51 -28.00 -2.88
CA ALA A 15 -9.89 -26.71 -2.58
C ALA A 15 -10.75 -25.55 -3.08
N ALA A 16 -11.26 -25.61 -4.31
CA ALA A 16 -12.13 -24.57 -4.88
C ALA A 16 -13.48 -24.43 -4.14
N THR A 17 -14.04 -25.53 -3.63
CA THR A 17 -15.29 -25.48 -2.85
C THR A 17 -15.07 -24.79 -1.51
N GLN A 18 -13.99 -25.12 -0.80
CA GLN A 18 -13.62 -24.46 0.46
C GLN A 18 -13.26 -22.98 0.23
N ASP A 19 -12.64 -22.68 -0.89
CA ASP A 19 -12.33 -21.33 -1.33
C ASP A 19 -13.58 -20.48 -1.54
N LEU A 20 -14.62 -21.04 -2.18
CA LEU A 20 -15.91 -20.38 -2.36
C LEU A 20 -16.69 -20.20 -1.04
N SER A 21 -16.39 -20.97 0.01
CA SER A 21 -17.01 -20.81 1.32
C SER A 21 -16.54 -19.56 2.08
N ASN A 22 -15.45 -18.93 1.61
CA ASN A 22 -14.84 -17.73 2.20
C ASN A 22 -14.58 -17.83 3.72
N PRO A 23 -13.56 -18.60 4.16
CA PRO A 23 -13.34 -18.89 5.57
C PRO A 23 -13.21 -17.64 6.46
N GLY A 24 -13.96 -17.65 7.58
CA GLY A 24 -14.07 -16.50 8.49
C GLY A 24 -12.90 -16.30 9.46
N THR A 25 -12.15 -17.36 9.79
CA THR A 25 -11.07 -17.31 10.79
C THR A 25 -9.68 -17.34 10.13
N ALA A 26 -8.68 -16.69 10.73
CA ALA A 26 -7.30 -16.78 10.24
C ALA A 26 -6.79 -18.21 10.10
N ALA A 27 -6.99 -19.09 11.08
CA ALA A 27 -6.56 -20.48 11.02
C ALA A 27 -7.10 -21.21 9.76
N ALA A 28 -8.41 -21.10 9.50
CA ALA A 28 -9.02 -21.70 8.30
C ALA A 28 -8.51 -21.09 6.98
N ARG A 29 -8.17 -19.79 6.97
CA ARG A 29 -7.53 -19.16 5.80
C ARG A 29 -6.11 -19.68 5.60
N ILE A 30 -5.33 -19.86 6.67
CA ILE A 30 -3.99 -20.44 6.58
C ILE A 30 -4.08 -21.88 6.06
N GLU A 31 -4.96 -22.72 6.64
CA GLU A 31 -5.17 -24.09 6.19
C GLU A 31 -5.55 -24.17 4.71
N LEU A 32 -6.42 -23.29 4.23
CA LEU A 32 -6.76 -23.21 2.82
C LEU A 32 -5.55 -22.77 1.97
N GLY A 33 -4.73 -21.85 2.47
CA GLY A 33 -3.47 -21.47 1.86
C GLY A 33 -2.48 -22.64 1.75
N GLU A 34 -2.37 -23.47 2.80
CA GLU A 34 -1.57 -24.70 2.81
C GLU A 34 -2.06 -25.67 1.73
N ARG A 35 -3.36 -25.90 1.66
CA ARG A 35 -3.95 -26.80 0.67
C ARG A 35 -3.62 -26.37 -0.76
N TRP A 36 -3.74 -25.08 -1.08
CA TRP A 36 -3.34 -24.56 -2.39
C TRP A 36 -1.84 -24.65 -2.64
N TRP A 37 -1.03 -24.45 -1.61
CA TRP A 37 0.43 -24.57 -1.69
C TRP A 37 0.85 -26.01 -2.00
N ASP A 38 0.29 -26.99 -1.30
CA ASP A 38 0.58 -28.40 -1.48
C ASP A 38 0.10 -28.88 -2.86
N LEU A 39 -1.09 -28.47 -3.29
CA LEU A 39 -1.60 -28.79 -4.63
C LEU A 39 -0.68 -28.28 -5.74
N ALA A 40 -0.08 -27.10 -5.56
CA ALA A 40 0.81 -26.54 -6.56
C ALA A 40 2.06 -27.42 -6.83
N ALA A 41 2.43 -28.32 -5.92
CA ALA A 41 3.53 -29.27 -6.14
C ALA A 41 3.16 -30.38 -7.13
N GLU A 42 1.87 -30.68 -7.29
CA GLU A 42 1.36 -31.77 -8.12
C GLU A 42 0.88 -31.31 -9.51
N LEU A 43 0.69 -30.00 -9.69
CA LEU A 43 0.15 -29.40 -10.91
C LEU A 43 1.23 -29.10 -11.95
N ASP A 44 0.79 -28.93 -13.21
CA ASP A 44 1.67 -28.51 -14.29
C ASP A 44 2.20 -27.08 -14.10
N ALA A 45 3.16 -26.65 -14.91
CA ALA A 45 3.82 -25.36 -14.72
C ALA A 45 2.86 -24.15 -14.78
N GLY A 46 1.78 -24.22 -15.55
CA GLY A 46 0.79 -23.14 -15.66
C GLY A 46 -0.15 -23.12 -14.46
N GLU A 47 -0.72 -24.28 -14.15
CA GLU A 47 -1.67 -24.47 -13.05
C GLU A 47 -1.01 -24.30 -11.67
N LYS A 48 0.25 -24.72 -11.53
CA LYS A 48 1.09 -24.52 -10.35
C LYS A 48 1.18 -23.06 -9.95
N VAL A 49 1.40 -22.17 -10.92
CA VAL A 49 1.51 -20.73 -10.65
C VAL A 49 0.18 -20.18 -10.14
N GLU A 50 -0.95 -20.63 -10.70
CA GLU A 50 -2.28 -20.20 -10.22
C GLU A 50 -2.58 -20.70 -8.81
N ALA A 51 -2.27 -21.97 -8.52
CA ALA A 51 -2.40 -22.53 -7.18
C ALA A 51 -1.52 -21.79 -6.15
N GLN A 52 -0.26 -21.47 -6.51
CA GLN A 52 0.63 -20.67 -5.69
C GLN A 52 0.09 -19.26 -5.41
N LEU A 53 -0.52 -18.60 -6.41
CA LEU A 53 -1.16 -17.31 -6.21
C LEU A 53 -2.41 -17.38 -5.34
N ARG A 54 -3.15 -18.49 -5.41
CA ARG A 54 -4.29 -18.71 -4.53
C ARG A 54 -3.85 -18.96 -3.10
N ALA A 55 -2.76 -19.71 -2.89
CA ALA A 55 -2.13 -19.83 -1.58
C ALA A 55 -1.69 -18.46 -1.03
N TYR A 56 -1.05 -17.64 -1.86
CA TYR A 56 -0.60 -16.29 -1.50
C TYR A 56 -1.75 -15.42 -0.98
N HIS A 57 -2.88 -15.43 -1.71
CA HIS A 57 -4.07 -14.69 -1.33
C HIS A 57 -4.58 -15.07 0.07
N TRP A 58 -4.67 -16.36 0.36
CA TRP A 58 -5.20 -16.82 1.65
C TRP A 58 -4.24 -16.58 2.81
N TYR A 59 -2.94 -16.76 2.60
CA TYR A 59 -1.93 -16.38 3.59
C TYR A 59 -1.97 -14.88 3.90
N GLN A 60 -2.12 -14.01 2.90
CA GLN A 60 -2.24 -12.57 3.12
C GLN A 60 -3.44 -12.24 4.03
N GLN A 61 -4.56 -12.95 3.88
CA GLN A 61 -5.75 -12.74 4.69
C GLN A 61 -5.66 -13.31 6.11
N GLY A 62 -4.89 -14.39 6.32
CA GLY A 62 -4.73 -15.01 7.65
C GLY A 62 -3.59 -14.41 8.49
N VAL A 63 -2.48 -13.99 7.85
CA VAL A 63 -1.22 -13.63 8.54
C VAL A 63 -1.37 -12.51 9.57
N VAL A 64 -2.33 -11.60 9.38
CA VAL A 64 -2.54 -10.41 10.23
C VAL A 64 -2.92 -10.80 11.66
N GLU A 65 -3.55 -11.95 11.85
CA GLU A 65 -4.03 -12.44 13.15
C GLU A 65 -3.09 -13.51 13.76
N LEU A 66 -2.01 -13.88 13.06
CA LEU A 66 -1.05 -14.88 13.52
C LEU A 66 -0.02 -14.31 14.48
N ASN A 67 0.55 -15.19 15.29
CA ASN A 67 1.65 -14.88 16.20
C ASN A 67 2.63 -16.06 16.31
N GLY A 68 3.76 -15.83 16.99
CA GLY A 68 4.75 -16.86 17.28
C GLY A 68 5.35 -17.53 16.04
N LEU A 69 5.60 -18.83 16.13
CA LEU A 69 6.27 -19.59 15.07
C LEU A 69 5.44 -19.68 13.78
N GLU A 70 4.11 -19.70 13.89
CA GLU A 70 3.23 -19.81 12.73
C GLU A 70 3.29 -18.55 11.87
N LEU A 71 3.34 -17.37 12.50
CA LEU A 71 3.57 -16.10 11.81
C LEU A 71 4.86 -16.15 10.98
N VAL A 72 5.97 -16.53 11.60
CA VAL A 72 7.29 -16.59 10.93
C VAL A 72 7.25 -17.54 9.71
N ARG A 73 6.58 -18.69 9.86
CA ARG A 73 6.43 -19.67 8.78
C ARG A 73 5.64 -19.10 7.60
N VAL A 74 4.50 -18.47 7.88
CA VAL A 74 3.62 -17.89 6.85
C VAL A 74 4.27 -16.68 6.18
N GLU A 75 4.98 -15.82 6.92
CA GLU A 75 5.73 -14.70 6.36
C GLU A 75 6.81 -15.16 5.38
N LYS A 76 7.54 -16.24 5.70
CA LYS A 76 8.52 -16.81 4.78
C LYS A 76 7.87 -17.25 3.47
N ARG A 77 6.74 -17.96 3.54
CA ARG A 77 5.99 -18.40 2.35
C ARG A 77 5.44 -17.23 1.55
N LEU A 78 4.92 -16.20 2.22
CA LEU A 78 4.50 -14.97 1.56
C LEU A 78 5.64 -14.30 0.79
N ALA A 79 6.85 -14.27 1.35
CA ALA A 79 8.01 -13.73 0.66
C ALA A 79 8.41 -14.55 -0.59
N GLU A 80 8.28 -15.88 -0.54
CA GLU A 80 8.53 -16.77 -1.70
C GLU A 80 7.48 -16.57 -2.79
N LEU A 81 6.21 -16.55 -2.42
CA LEU A 81 5.08 -16.37 -3.34
C LEU A 81 5.01 -14.97 -3.94
N ALA A 82 5.45 -13.94 -3.19
CA ALA A 82 5.54 -12.59 -3.71
C ALA A 82 6.45 -12.52 -4.94
N LYS A 83 7.56 -13.27 -4.96
CA LYS A 83 8.45 -13.35 -6.13
C LYS A 83 7.77 -13.99 -7.34
N ILE A 84 6.97 -15.04 -7.12
CA ILE A 84 6.22 -15.73 -8.17
C ILE A 84 5.13 -14.80 -8.73
N SER A 85 4.41 -14.10 -7.86
CA SER A 85 3.43 -13.09 -8.26
C SER A 85 4.06 -11.97 -9.07
N GLU A 86 5.21 -11.46 -8.64
CA GLU A 86 5.94 -10.42 -9.35
C GLU A 86 6.40 -10.92 -10.73
N GLN A 87 6.97 -12.13 -10.81
CA GLN A 87 7.41 -12.74 -12.08
C GLN A 87 6.25 -12.98 -13.06
N LYS A 88 5.09 -13.45 -12.58
CA LYS A 88 3.91 -13.66 -13.43
C LYS A 88 3.38 -12.33 -13.98
N LEU A 89 3.31 -11.31 -13.12
CA LEU A 89 2.93 -9.97 -13.54
C LEU A 89 3.93 -9.45 -14.59
N VAL A 90 5.23 -9.54 -14.37
CA VAL A 90 6.23 -9.15 -15.37
C VAL A 90 6.03 -9.88 -16.72
N ARG A 91 5.83 -11.20 -16.70
CA ARG A 91 5.68 -12.03 -17.92
C ARG A 91 4.44 -11.71 -18.73
N ALA A 92 3.34 -11.33 -18.10
CA ALA A 92 2.09 -11.04 -18.79
C ALA A 92 2.08 -9.67 -19.52
N GLY A 93 3.26 -9.13 -19.89
CA GLY A 93 3.41 -7.74 -20.35
C GLY A 93 3.04 -6.74 -19.24
N MET A 94 2.91 -7.27 -18.03
CA MET A 94 2.21 -6.69 -16.93
C MET A 94 3.23 -6.20 -15.87
N GLY A 95 4.39 -5.67 -16.30
CA GLY A 95 5.45 -5.07 -15.46
C GLY A 95 5.04 -3.82 -14.66
N TRP A 96 3.74 -3.63 -14.44
CA TRP A 96 3.01 -2.46 -13.92
C TRP A 96 2.48 -2.66 -12.50
N ALA A 97 3.08 -3.49 -11.64
CA ALA A 97 2.57 -3.69 -10.28
C ALA A 97 2.73 -2.41 -9.41
N VAL A 98 1.99 -1.37 -9.77
CA VAL A 98 1.58 -0.23 -8.98
C VAL A 98 0.57 -0.82 -8.02
N ILE A 99 1.05 -1.21 -6.85
CA ILE A 99 0.19 -1.70 -5.79
C ILE A 99 -0.40 -0.45 -5.16
N VAL A 100 -1.70 -0.23 -5.35
CA VAL A 100 -2.43 0.74 -4.54
C VAL A 100 -2.45 0.20 -3.12
N ILE A 101 -1.94 0.98 -2.17
CA ILE A 101 -1.86 0.58 -0.76
C ILE A 101 -2.83 1.38 0.11
N PHE A 102 -3.32 2.51 -0.41
CA PHE A 102 -4.32 3.36 0.22
C PHE A 102 -5.06 4.14 -0.86
N ARG A 103 -6.37 4.28 -0.72
CA ARG A 103 -7.19 5.22 -1.48
C ARG A 103 -8.39 5.64 -0.65
N SER A 104 -8.35 6.84 -0.09
CA SER A 104 -9.43 7.39 0.72
C SER A 104 -9.28 8.90 0.91
N ALA A 105 -10.36 9.53 1.39
CA ALA A 105 -10.31 10.86 2.02
C ALA A 105 -10.18 10.78 3.56
N GLU A 106 -10.15 9.56 4.11
CA GLU A 106 -10.07 9.28 5.54
C GLU A 106 -8.69 8.69 5.86
N PRO A 107 -7.72 9.48 6.35
CA PRO A 107 -6.37 8.99 6.63
C PRO A 107 -6.32 7.96 7.76
N THR A 108 -7.36 7.88 8.60
CA THR A 108 -7.47 6.92 9.71
C THR A 108 -7.40 5.46 9.27
N ILE A 109 -7.71 5.14 8.01
CA ILE A 109 -7.65 3.77 7.50
C ILE A 109 -6.25 3.38 6.96
N TRP A 110 -5.27 4.29 6.97
CA TRP A 110 -3.90 3.98 6.56
C TRP A 110 -3.34 2.77 7.31
N ASN A 111 -2.68 1.86 6.60
CA ASN A 111 -2.10 0.63 7.17
C ASN A 111 -3.13 -0.29 7.88
N THR A 112 -4.39 -0.29 7.42
CA THR A 112 -5.44 -1.21 7.90
C THR A 112 -5.85 -2.20 6.82
N THR A 113 -6.70 -3.17 7.16
CA THR A 113 -7.39 -4.03 6.19
C THR A 113 -8.77 -3.44 5.87
N THR A 114 -8.84 -2.51 4.91
CA THR A 114 -10.10 -1.85 4.54
C THR A 114 -10.39 -2.01 3.04
N ASN A 115 -11.57 -2.51 2.70
CA ASN A 115 -12.08 -2.53 1.34
C ASN A 115 -13.61 -2.35 1.35
N ARG A 116 -14.06 -1.10 1.46
CA ARG A 116 -15.48 -0.74 1.58
C ARG A 116 -16.00 0.08 0.39
N GLY A 117 -15.27 0.06 -0.72
CA GLY A 117 -15.62 0.77 -1.94
C GLY A 117 -14.44 1.39 -2.65
N ALA A 118 -14.70 1.97 -3.83
CA ALA A 118 -13.68 2.45 -4.75
C ALA A 118 -12.76 3.56 -4.18
N ASN A 119 -13.24 4.31 -3.17
CA ASN A 119 -12.51 5.37 -2.46
C ASN A 119 -12.42 5.11 -0.95
N MET A 120 -12.51 3.84 -0.54
CA MET A 120 -12.40 3.43 0.85
C MET A 120 -11.59 2.13 0.93
N PHE A 121 -10.31 2.27 0.60
CA PHE A 121 -9.40 1.15 0.42
C PHE A 121 -8.09 1.38 1.16
N ALA A 122 -7.60 0.37 1.86
CA ALA A 122 -6.25 0.32 2.41
C ALA A 122 -5.83 -1.14 2.63
N ILE A 123 -4.53 -1.40 2.51
CA ILE A 123 -3.95 -2.69 2.91
C ILE A 123 -2.93 -2.48 4.03
N PRO A 124 -2.71 -3.51 4.87
CA PRO A 124 -1.58 -3.50 5.80
C PRO A 124 -0.25 -3.39 5.05
N LEU A 125 0.64 -2.50 5.49
CA LEU A 125 1.95 -2.26 4.89
C LEU A 125 2.85 -3.50 4.91
N LEU A 126 2.61 -4.44 5.82
CA LEU A 126 3.27 -5.75 5.82
C LEU A 126 3.06 -6.53 4.51
N ARG A 127 1.93 -6.30 3.82
CA ARG A 127 1.62 -6.92 2.52
C ARG A 127 2.34 -6.27 1.35
N VAL A 128 3.01 -5.13 1.56
CA VAL A 128 3.78 -4.47 0.51
C VAL A 128 5.08 -5.24 0.25
N PRO A 129 5.46 -5.49 -1.01
CA PRO A 129 6.72 -6.14 -1.33
C PRO A 129 7.94 -5.35 -0.85
N ASN A 130 9.02 -6.05 -0.50
CA ASN A 130 10.28 -5.40 -0.11
C ASN A 130 10.97 -4.72 -1.30
N SER A 131 10.63 -5.09 -2.54
CA SER A 131 11.28 -4.64 -3.78
C SER A 131 10.85 -3.25 -4.25
N ILE A 132 9.94 -2.57 -3.54
CA ILE A 132 9.47 -1.24 -3.98
C ILE A 132 10.63 -0.23 -4.04
N ARG A 133 10.55 0.67 -5.01
CA ARG A 133 11.54 1.73 -5.25
C ARG A 133 10.92 3.12 -5.31
N TYR A 134 9.62 3.18 -5.55
CA TYR A 134 8.90 4.43 -5.73
C TYR A 134 7.56 4.39 -5.01
N LEU A 135 7.16 5.55 -4.49
CA LEU A 135 5.80 5.83 -4.02
C LEU A 135 5.24 6.94 -4.90
N ARG A 136 4.02 6.73 -5.38
CA ARG A 136 3.21 7.73 -6.07
C ARG A 136 2.04 8.12 -5.17
N LEU A 137 1.88 9.42 -4.98
CA LEU A 137 0.71 10.02 -4.36
C LEU A 137 -0.11 10.72 -5.44
N THR A 138 -1.40 10.42 -5.51
CA THR A 138 -2.31 10.92 -6.55
C THR A 138 -3.55 11.55 -5.92
N GLU A 139 -3.90 12.77 -6.34
CA GLU A 139 -5.24 13.33 -6.08
C GLU A 139 -6.21 12.77 -7.11
N VAL A 140 -7.13 11.91 -6.67
CA VAL A 140 -7.96 11.09 -7.57
C VAL A 140 -8.85 11.95 -8.46
N ALA A 141 -9.52 12.96 -7.89
CA ALA A 141 -10.47 13.80 -8.61
C ALA A 141 -9.81 14.59 -9.76
N LYS A 142 -8.60 15.12 -9.51
CA LYS A 142 -7.85 15.94 -10.49
C LYS A 142 -6.84 15.13 -11.32
N ARG A 143 -6.68 13.83 -11.04
CA ARG A 143 -5.75 12.90 -11.72
C ARG A 143 -4.31 13.41 -11.82
N ARG A 144 -3.88 14.17 -10.81
CA ARG A 144 -2.51 14.70 -10.71
C ARG A 144 -1.73 13.93 -9.67
N SER A 145 -0.45 13.75 -9.92
CA SER A 145 0.40 12.87 -9.12
C SER A 145 1.76 13.49 -8.84
N VAL A 146 2.36 13.07 -7.73
CA VAL A 146 3.78 13.24 -7.44
C VAL A 146 4.40 11.88 -7.11
N ILE A 147 5.67 11.71 -7.44
CA ILE A 147 6.43 10.48 -7.19
C ILE A 147 7.66 10.83 -6.36
N ILE A 148 7.98 9.99 -5.38
CA ILE A 148 9.24 10.04 -4.63
C ILE A 148 9.92 8.67 -4.66
N GLU A 149 11.23 8.65 -4.46
CA GLU A 149 11.94 7.40 -4.13
C GLU A 149 11.50 6.90 -2.76
N MET A 150 11.29 5.59 -2.67
CA MET A 150 10.74 4.94 -1.49
C MET A 150 11.26 3.52 -1.34
N THR A 151 11.35 3.06 -0.09
CA THR A 151 11.57 1.66 0.24
C THR A 151 10.51 1.20 1.24
N LYS A 152 10.28 -0.12 1.34
CA LYS A 152 9.26 -0.65 2.25
C LYS A 152 9.48 -0.20 3.71
N ASP A 153 10.73 -0.23 4.18
CA ASP A 153 11.08 0.12 5.56
C ASP A 153 10.78 1.57 5.93
N ARG A 154 10.61 2.43 4.92
CA ARG A 154 10.31 3.86 5.10
C ARG A 154 8.82 4.17 5.06
N LEU A 155 7.97 3.25 4.59
CA LEU A 155 6.53 3.50 4.39
C LEU A 155 5.78 3.87 5.68
N HIS A 156 6.19 3.32 6.82
CA HIS A 156 5.57 3.58 8.12
C HIS A 156 6.30 4.65 8.95
N LYS A 157 7.28 5.32 8.36
CA LYS A 157 8.19 6.24 9.05
C LYS A 157 8.04 7.66 8.54
N LEU A 158 8.50 8.59 9.36
CA LEU A 158 8.85 9.93 8.90
C LEU A 158 10.25 9.89 8.29
N THR A 159 10.36 10.19 6.99
CA THR A 159 11.66 10.18 6.28
C THR A 159 11.80 11.37 5.35
N ALA A 160 13.02 11.74 5.01
CA ALA A 160 13.31 12.81 4.07
C ALA A 160 14.52 12.44 3.20
N GLN A 161 14.46 12.78 1.92
CA GLN A 161 15.52 12.54 0.93
C GLN A 161 15.35 13.54 -0.23
N ASP A 162 16.47 14.01 -0.81
CA ASP A 162 16.49 14.83 -2.03
C ASP A 162 15.61 16.08 -2.01
N GLY A 163 15.49 16.72 -0.83
CA GLY A 163 14.72 17.95 -0.63
C GLY A 163 13.23 17.73 -0.36
N PHE A 164 12.74 16.48 -0.42
CA PHE A 164 11.36 16.12 -0.11
C PHE A 164 11.33 15.09 1.03
N GLY A 165 10.16 14.82 1.57
CA GLY A 165 9.99 13.77 2.54
C GLY A 165 8.62 13.12 2.53
N TRP A 166 8.52 12.04 3.29
CA TRP A 166 7.33 11.23 3.44
C TRP A 166 6.98 11.15 4.93
N ASN A 167 5.75 11.53 5.27
CA ASN A 167 5.16 11.24 6.55
C ASN A 167 4.23 10.03 6.39
N GLY A 168 4.71 8.85 6.77
CA GLY A 168 3.94 7.61 6.77
C GLY A 168 3.50 7.14 8.16
N THR A 169 3.78 7.93 9.20
CA THR A 169 3.43 7.57 10.59
C THR A 169 1.93 7.68 10.81
N ASN A 170 1.25 8.53 10.03
CA ASN A 170 -0.17 8.84 10.20
C ASN A 170 -0.50 9.32 11.62
N GLU A 171 0.44 10.02 12.24
CA GLU A 171 0.29 10.53 13.60
C GLU A 171 -0.91 11.49 13.70
N ASN A 172 -1.65 11.40 14.80
CA ASN A 172 -2.74 12.32 15.09
C ASN A 172 -2.25 13.41 16.05
N VAL A 173 -1.93 14.56 15.49
CA VAL A 173 -1.48 15.75 16.23
C VAL A 173 -2.28 16.95 15.77
N TYR A 174 -2.48 17.93 16.65
CA TYR A 174 -3.28 19.13 16.34
C TYR A 174 -4.67 18.81 15.76
N ARG A 175 -5.27 17.69 16.21
CA ARG A 175 -6.61 17.21 15.81
C ARG A 175 -6.71 16.78 14.34
N ALA A 176 -5.60 16.42 13.71
CA ALA A 176 -5.59 15.86 12.37
C ALA A 176 -4.57 14.73 12.25
N HIS A 177 -4.82 13.82 11.32
CA HIS A 177 -3.82 12.86 10.89
C HIS A 177 -2.90 13.47 9.83
N HIS A 178 -1.61 13.23 10.00
CA HIS A 178 -0.56 13.69 9.11
C HIS A 178 -0.04 12.54 8.25
N LEU A 179 -0.34 12.56 6.96
CA LEU A 179 0.01 11.49 6.03
C LEU A 179 0.25 12.09 4.64
N GLY A 180 1.44 11.91 4.08
CA GLY A 180 1.71 12.45 2.74
C GLY A 180 3.16 12.77 2.44
N VAL A 181 3.37 13.39 1.28
CA VAL A 181 4.68 13.88 0.85
C VAL A 181 4.81 15.35 1.27
N PHE A 182 5.94 15.75 1.85
CA PHE A 182 6.20 17.14 2.23
C PHE A 182 7.46 17.69 1.55
N ASP A 183 7.52 19.00 1.37
CA ASP A 183 8.66 19.70 0.76
C ASP A 183 9.48 20.39 1.84
N LEU A 184 10.78 20.06 1.96
CA LEU A 184 11.69 20.67 2.92
C LEU A 184 11.94 22.16 2.66
N ALA A 185 11.67 22.66 1.44
CA ALA A 185 11.71 24.09 1.10
C ALA A 185 10.72 24.92 1.91
N THR A 186 9.63 24.27 2.35
CA THR A 186 8.47 24.96 2.89
C THR A 186 8.48 25.04 4.40
N ALA A 187 9.66 24.87 5.02
CA ALA A 187 9.85 25.09 6.44
C ALA A 187 9.28 26.47 6.81
N HIS A 188 8.49 26.52 7.89
CA HIS A 188 7.73 27.70 8.35
C HIS A 188 6.49 27.99 7.49
N SER A 189 5.54 27.07 7.57
CA SER A 189 4.24 27.17 6.92
C SER A 189 3.43 28.37 7.47
N PRO A 190 3.00 29.34 6.64
CA PRO A 190 2.23 30.50 7.11
C PRO A 190 0.87 30.05 7.65
N LYS A 191 0.27 30.83 8.56
CA LYS A 191 -1.06 30.57 9.13
C LYS A 191 -2.09 30.23 8.04
N GLY A 192 -2.83 29.15 8.26
CA GLY A 192 -3.90 28.69 7.36
C GLY A 192 -3.43 27.78 6.23
N SER A 193 -2.12 27.62 6.03
CA SER A 193 -1.61 26.57 5.13
C SER A 193 -1.69 25.19 5.80
N ILE A 194 -1.55 24.13 5.01
CA ILE A 194 -1.71 22.76 5.52
C ILE A 194 -0.34 22.14 5.79
N ALA A 195 -0.09 21.79 7.05
CA ALA A 195 1.12 21.09 7.45
C ALA A 195 0.95 19.58 7.24
N ILE A 196 1.75 18.98 6.35
CA ILE A 196 1.82 17.51 6.17
C ILE A 196 2.78 16.88 7.18
N ARG A 197 3.78 17.64 7.62
CA ARG A 197 4.67 17.27 8.72
C ARG A 197 4.79 18.44 9.67
N THR A 198 4.79 18.13 10.96
CA THR A 198 5.10 19.08 12.03
C THR A 198 6.35 18.63 12.76
N ILE A 199 7.19 19.57 13.21
CA ILE A 199 8.25 19.29 14.17
C ILE A 199 7.93 20.04 15.47
N HIS A 200 7.49 19.29 16.48
CA HIS A 200 7.30 19.83 17.83
C HIS A 200 8.58 19.63 18.66
N PRO A 201 8.99 20.59 19.51
CA PRO A 201 8.40 21.91 19.76
C PRO A 201 8.94 23.03 18.85
N THR A 202 9.81 22.72 17.88
CA THR A 202 10.55 23.75 17.14
C THR A 202 9.68 24.60 16.20
N GLY A 203 8.44 24.20 15.93
CA GLY A 203 7.47 24.96 15.14
C GLY A 203 7.67 24.86 13.63
N ASN A 204 8.53 23.95 13.17
CA ASN A 204 8.76 23.76 11.74
C ASN A 204 7.67 22.87 11.15
N ASP A 205 6.68 23.53 10.57
CA ASP A 205 5.63 22.94 9.77
C ASP A 205 6.02 22.93 8.29
N PHE A 206 5.84 21.79 7.63
CA PHE A 206 6.15 21.58 6.23
C PHE A 206 4.88 21.30 5.44
N ARG A 207 4.72 22.03 4.34
CA ARG A 207 3.62 21.87 3.39
C ARG A 207 3.94 20.77 2.40
N GLY A 208 2.93 20.35 1.67
CA GLY A 208 3.08 19.20 0.80
C GLY A 208 1.78 18.73 0.16
N TRP A 209 1.75 17.46 -0.14
CA TRP A 209 0.66 16.73 -0.74
C TRP A 209 0.14 15.68 0.24
N GLY A 210 -1.16 15.68 0.52
CA GLY A 210 -1.79 14.69 1.40
C GLY A 210 -2.63 15.31 2.50
N PHE A 211 -2.56 14.72 3.69
CA PHE A 211 -3.39 15.00 4.86
C PHE A 211 -2.60 15.72 5.94
N GLY A 212 -3.23 16.70 6.59
CA GLY A 212 -2.64 17.47 7.67
C GLY A 212 -3.65 18.35 8.38
N HIS A 213 -3.18 19.36 9.10
CA HIS A 213 -4.02 20.39 9.72
C HIS A 213 -3.68 21.79 9.18
N LYS A 214 -4.59 22.74 9.37
CA LYS A 214 -4.33 24.17 9.11
C LYS A 214 -3.45 24.76 10.20
N THR A 215 -2.25 25.19 9.84
CA THR A 215 -1.28 25.75 10.77
C THR A 215 -1.85 26.94 11.54
N HIS A 216 -1.53 26.99 12.84
CA HIS A 216 -1.99 28.01 13.80
C HIS A 216 -3.52 28.16 13.95
N THR A 217 -4.31 27.28 13.34
CA THR A 217 -5.77 27.23 13.48
C THR A 217 -6.20 25.95 14.18
N ASN A 218 -5.61 24.81 13.78
CA ASN A 218 -5.80 23.51 14.42
C ASN A 218 -7.29 23.11 14.54
N ASP A 219 -8.07 23.42 13.49
CA ASP A 219 -9.52 23.24 13.43
C ASP A 219 -9.96 21.82 12.99
N GLY A 220 -9.02 20.97 12.57
CA GLY A 220 -9.26 19.56 12.27
C GLY A 220 -8.52 19.07 11.03
N GLN A 221 -8.98 17.93 10.50
CA GLN A 221 -8.42 17.31 9.30
C GLN A 221 -8.58 18.24 8.09
N SER A 222 -7.48 18.46 7.38
CA SER A 222 -7.41 19.22 6.14
C SER A 222 -6.55 18.49 5.12
N TYR A 223 -6.61 18.98 3.87
CA TYR A 223 -6.06 18.34 2.70
C TYR A 223 -5.20 19.33 1.93
N SER A 224 -4.11 18.85 1.34
CA SER A 224 -3.16 19.70 0.64
C SER A 224 -2.74 19.11 -0.69
N TRP A 225 -2.59 19.97 -1.68
CA TRP A 225 -1.83 19.72 -2.90
C TRP A 225 -0.88 20.91 -3.12
N MET A 226 0.16 20.97 -2.29
CA MET A 226 1.04 22.13 -2.08
C MET A 226 0.30 23.38 -1.64
N ASP A 227 0.19 24.38 -2.51
CA ASP A 227 -0.46 25.65 -2.21
C ASP A 227 -1.98 25.59 -2.40
N GLN A 228 -2.50 24.46 -2.88
CA GLN A 228 -3.94 24.26 -3.04
C GLN A 228 -4.52 23.48 -1.86
N ILE A 229 -5.60 24.02 -1.28
CA ILE A 229 -6.30 23.45 -0.12
C ILE A 229 -7.69 23.01 -0.58
N PRO A 230 -7.86 21.76 -1.06
CA PRO A 230 -9.19 21.24 -1.38
C PRO A 230 -10.04 21.04 -0.11
N ASP A 231 -11.36 21.28 -0.21
CA ASP A 231 -12.29 21.11 0.91
C ASP A 231 -12.28 19.67 1.47
N LYS A 232 -12.32 18.68 0.56
CA LYS A 232 -12.13 17.26 0.83
C LYS A 232 -11.53 16.59 -0.39
N ALA A 233 -10.41 15.89 -0.21
CA ALA A 233 -9.73 15.19 -1.30
C ALA A 233 -9.56 13.70 -1.02
N VAL A 234 -9.85 12.88 -2.03
CA VAL A 234 -9.45 11.46 -2.03
C VAL A 234 -8.04 11.39 -2.58
N PHE A 235 -7.13 10.87 -1.77
CA PHE A 235 -5.77 10.57 -2.18
C PHE A 235 -5.58 9.08 -2.37
N GLU A 236 -4.86 8.71 -3.42
CA GLU A 236 -4.35 7.37 -3.65
C GLU A 236 -2.83 7.34 -3.38
N VAL A 237 -2.38 6.40 -2.57
CA VAL A 237 -0.98 6.05 -2.41
C VAL A 237 -0.75 4.72 -3.10
N ALA A 238 0.18 4.69 -4.04
CA ALA A 238 0.57 3.48 -4.72
C ALA A 238 2.10 3.33 -4.75
N VAL A 239 2.58 2.10 -4.80
CA VAL A 239 4.02 1.78 -4.77
C VAL A 239 4.42 0.93 -5.97
N LYS A 240 5.66 1.09 -6.43
CA LYS A 240 6.19 0.41 -7.62
C LYS A 240 7.64 0.02 -7.41
N ALA A 241 8.01 -1.17 -7.88
CA ALA A 241 9.38 -1.69 -7.87
C ALA A 241 10.15 -1.39 -9.17
N ALA A 242 9.47 -1.40 -10.31
CA ALA A 242 10.12 -1.21 -11.61
C ALA A 242 10.61 0.25 -11.81
N PRO A 243 11.60 0.47 -12.70
CA PRO A 243 12.00 1.82 -13.11
C PRO A 243 10.83 2.68 -13.59
N LEU A 244 10.96 3.99 -13.42
CA LEU A 244 9.98 4.95 -13.91
C LEU A 244 10.07 5.07 -15.44
N ALA A 245 8.90 5.08 -16.08
CA ALA A 245 8.78 5.40 -17.50
C ALA A 245 9.06 6.89 -17.74
N PRO A 246 9.37 7.32 -18.98
CA PRO A 246 9.64 8.73 -19.29
C PRO A 246 8.56 9.71 -18.81
N ALA A 247 7.28 9.35 -18.95
CA ALA A 247 6.18 10.17 -18.46
C ALA A 247 6.17 10.29 -16.92
N GLU A 248 6.54 9.23 -16.21
CA GLU A 248 6.61 9.21 -14.74
C GLU A 248 7.83 9.97 -14.21
N LEU A 249 8.93 10.02 -14.97
CA LEU A 249 10.12 10.79 -14.59
C LEU A 249 9.80 12.28 -14.43
N SER A 250 8.84 12.82 -15.19
CA SER A 250 8.38 14.20 -15.03
C SER A 250 7.65 14.46 -13.71
N LEU A 251 7.13 13.40 -13.07
CA LEU A 251 6.42 13.44 -11.80
C LEU A 251 7.34 13.17 -10.60
N LEU A 252 8.56 12.70 -10.85
CA LEU A 252 9.53 12.37 -9.81
C LEU A 252 10.07 13.65 -9.18
N LEU A 253 9.78 13.83 -7.91
CA LEU A 253 10.28 14.91 -7.09
C LEU A 253 11.73 14.62 -6.71
N LYS A 254 12.65 15.42 -7.26
CA LYS A 254 14.05 15.48 -6.85
C LYS A 254 14.50 16.93 -6.97
N ARG A 255 15.20 17.44 -5.97
CA ARG A 255 15.97 18.66 -6.18
C ARG A 255 17.20 18.35 -7.01
N LYS A 256 17.52 19.25 -7.95
CA LYS A 256 18.83 19.24 -8.59
C LYS A 256 19.86 19.43 -7.47
N LYS A 257 20.91 18.61 -7.47
CA LYS A 257 22.12 18.94 -6.73
C LYS A 257 22.75 20.11 -7.47
N ASP A 258 22.85 21.25 -6.79
CA ASP A 258 23.64 22.39 -7.27
C ASP A 258 25.12 22.00 -7.39
#